data_AF-A0A975JK30-F1
#
_entry.id   AF-A0A975JK30-F1
#
_cell.length_a   1.000
_cell.length_b   1.000
_cell.length_c   1.000
_cell.angle_alpha   90.00
_cell.angle_beta   90.00
_cell.angle_gamma   90.00
#
_symmetry.space_group_name_H-M   'P 1'
#
loop_
_entity.id
_entity.type
_entity.pdbx_description
1 polymer ?
#
loop_
_entity_poly.entity_id
_entity_poly.type
_entity_poly.pdbx_seq_one_letter_code
_entity_poly.pdbx_strand_id
1 'polypeptide(L)'
;MRKQAILAASLLTLLAACGGSEEQPPVEQIVVREPGTPVDSPAVASEGGEVDLVAAGEAAFAVCSGCHVAEAGEPSMAGPNLYGVFGRKAGALDDFAYSDALASSDIVWDNATLDRFLANPSGYAPAPAWSRAE
;
A
#
# COMPACT_ATOMS: atom_id res chain seq x y z
N MET A 1 40.11 -19.25 58.43
CA MET A 1 41.00 -18.07 58.50
C MET A 1 42.25 -18.36 57.67
N ARG A 2 42.48 -17.53 56.62
CA ARG A 2 43.60 -17.51 55.64
C ARG A 2 43.47 -18.52 54.48
N LYS A 3 43.05 -18.09 53.27
CA LYS A 3 43.80 -17.42 52.15
C LYS A 3 43.97 -18.51 51.05
N GLN A 4 43.61 -18.40 49.77
CA GLN A 4 43.54 -17.27 48.84
C GLN A 4 42.53 -17.56 47.70
N ALA A 5 41.82 -16.53 47.27
CA ALA A 5 41.02 -16.53 46.04
C ALA A 5 41.95 -16.39 44.83
N ILE A 6 41.78 -17.25 43.82
CA ILE A 6 42.45 -17.10 42.52
C ILE A 6 41.44 -16.43 41.60
N LEU A 7 41.63 -15.13 41.41
CA LEU A 7 40.96 -14.29 40.42
C LEU A 7 41.83 -14.19 39.16
N ALA A 8 41.14 -14.03 38.03
CA ALA A 8 41.61 -13.52 36.75
C ALA A 8 42.36 -14.50 35.83
N ALA A 9 41.57 -15.26 35.06
CA ALA A 9 41.97 -15.70 33.72
C ALA A 9 41.73 -14.53 32.75
N SER A 10 42.80 -13.86 32.35
CA SER A 10 42.81 -12.95 31.20
C SER A 10 44.22 -12.94 30.61
N LEU A 11 44.45 -13.75 29.58
CA LEU A 11 45.59 -13.56 28.68
C LEU A 11 45.12 -13.60 27.23
N LEU A 12 45.23 -12.41 26.63
CA LEU A 12 45.00 -12.05 25.25
C LEU A 12 45.71 -12.99 24.26
N THR A 13 44.97 -13.47 23.27
CA THR A 13 45.53 -13.81 21.95
C THR A 13 44.67 -13.12 20.89
N LEU A 14 45.10 -11.91 20.48
CA LEU A 14 44.73 -11.36 19.18
C LEU A 14 45.52 -12.13 18.12
N LEU A 15 44.83 -12.81 17.22
CA LEU A 15 45.37 -13.18 15.93
C LEU A 15 44.44 -12.64 14.85
N ALA A 16 45.05 -11.90 13.94
CA ALA A 16 44.43 -11.21 12.82
C ALA A 16 43.68 -12.17 11.90
N ALA A 17 42.44 -11.82 11.57
CA ALA A 17 41.80 -12.24 10.33
C ALA A 17 41.55 -10.98 9.50
N CYS A 18 42.37 -10.82 8.46
CA CYS A 18 42.12 -9.94 7.34
C CYS A 18 40.88 -10.42 6.57
N GLY A 19 40.07 -9.48 6.10
CA GLY A 19 39.39 -9.57 4.81
C GLY A 19 38.31 -10.64 4.68
N GLY A 20 37.19 -10.47 5.39
CA GLY A 20 35.90 -10.95 4.90
C GLY A 20 35.35 -9.92 3.93
N SER A 21 35.53 -10.14 2.63
CA SER A 21 34.65 -9.54 1.61
C SER A 21 33.29 -10.20 1.77
N GLU A 22 32.45 -9.63 2.62
CA GLU A 22 31.02 -9.84 2.57
C GLU A 22 30.55 -9.09 1.32
N GLU A 23 30.38 -9.82 0.23
CA GLU A 23 29.73 -9.34 -1.00
C GLU A 23 28.35 -8.81 -0.60
N GLN A 24 28.26 -7.49 -0.43
CA GLN A 24 26.99 -6.80 -0.28
C GLN A 24 26.20 -7.10 -1.56
N PRO A 25 25.03 -7.75 -1.48
CA PRO A 25 24.18 -7.86 -2.67
C PRO A 25 23.91 -6.44 -3.16
N PRO A 26 23.94 -6.18 -4.48
CA PRO A 26 23.77 -4.83 -5.00
C PRO A 26 22.44 -4.27 -4.49
N VAL A 27 22.55 -3.28 -3.61
CA VAL A 27 21.47 -2.34 -3.36
C VAL A 27 21.23 -1.61 -4.68
N GLU A 28 20.00 -1.75 -5.17
CA GLU A 28 19.49 -1.28 -6.46
C GLU A 28 20.00 -1.99 -7.71
N GLN A 29 19.18 -2.92 -8.22
CA GLN A 29 18.84 -2.86 -9.63
C GLN A 29 17.37 -2.48 -9.75
N ILE A 30 17.10 -1.20 -10.01
CA ILE A 30 15.83 -0.75 -10.54
C ILE A 30 15.69 -1.42 -11.91
N VAL A 31 14.91 -2.49 -11.98
CA VAL A 31 14.53 -3.10 -13.26
C VAL A 31 13.48 -2.19 -13.88
N VAL A 32 13.90 -1.37 -14.85
CA VAL A 32 12.97 -0.66 -15.73
C VAL A 32 12.21 -1.72 -16.52
N ARG A 33 10.93 -1.88 -16.19
CA ARG A 33 10.03 -2.82 -16.87
C ARG A 33 9.65 -2.24 -18.23
N GLU A 34 9.87 -3.00 -19.30
CA GLU A 34 9.47 -2.56 -20.64
C GLU A 34 7.93 -2.39 -20.73
N PRO A 35 7.44 -1.29 -21.32
CA PRO A 35 6.01 -1.06 -21.47
C PRO A 35 5.40 -2.10 -22.42
N GLY A 36 4.40 -2.83 -21.94
CA GLY A 36 3.61 -3.76 -22.76
C GLY A 36 3.84 -5.25 -22.50
N THR A 37 4.63 -5.64 -21.50
CA THR A 37 4.65 -7.04 -21.06
C THR A 37 3.36 -7.37 -20.30
N PRO A 38 2.56 -8.37 -20.73
CA PRO A 38 1.41 -8.82 -19.97
C PRO A 38 1.85 -9.25 -18.58
N VAL A 39 1.16 -8.74 -17.56
CA VAL A 39 1.26 -9.33 -16.23
C VAL A 39 0.57 -10.68 -16.31
N ASP A 40 1.35 -11.76 -16.40
CA ASP A 40 0.89 -13.03 -15.85
C ASP A 40 0.69 -12.75 -14.35
N SER A 41 -0.53 -12.33 -13.99
CA SER A 41 -0.99 -12.40 -12.62
C SER A 41 -0.65 -13.82 -12.17
N PRO A 42 0.02 -14.00 -11.02
CA PRO A 42 0.08 -15.33 -10.47
C PRO A 42 -1.38 -15.78 -10.36
N ALA A 43 -1.73 -16.77 -11.16
CA ALA A 43 -2.98 -17.48 -10.99
C ALA A 43 -2.93 -17.96 -9.54
N VAL A 44 -3.72 -17.33 -8.69
CA VAL A 44 -3.99 -17.86 -7.36
C VAL A 44 -4.63 -19.21 -7.63
N ALA A 45 -3.81 -20.27 -7.52
CA ALA A 45 -4.31 -21.61 -7.39
C ALA A 45 -5.16 -21.59 -6.12
N SER A 46 -6.47 -21.47 -6.31
CA SER A 46 -7.42 -21.56 -5.21
C SER A 46 -7.48 -23.02 -4.79
N GLU A 47 -6.62 -23.38 -3.85
CA GLU A 47 -6.79 -24.57 -3.04
C GLU A 47 -7.97 -24.33 -2.09
N GLY A 48 -9.18 -24.61 -2.55
CA GLY A 48 -10.33 -25.14 -1.80
C GLY A 48 -10.71 -24.57 -0.41
N GLY A 49 -10.27 -23.38 -0.03
CA GLY A 49 -10.66 -22.71 1.22
C GLY A 49 -11.76 -21.68 0.99
N GLU A 50 -12.77 -21.67 1.85
CA GLU A 50 -13.72 -20.56 1.98
C GLU A 50 -12.92 -19.27 2.22
N VAL A 51 -13.01 -18.33 1.28
CA VAL A 51 -12.36 -17.03 1.41
C VAL A 51 -13.29 -16.12 2.20
N ASP A 52 -12.83 -15.66 3.36
CA ASP A 52 -13.50 -14.57 4.04
C ASP A 52 -13.28 -13.28 3.24
N LEU A 53 -14.23 -12.96 2.37
CA LEU A 53 -14.18 -11.80 1.49
C LEU A 53 -14.18 -10.48 2.27
N VAL A 54 -14.72 -10.46 3.49
CA VAL A 54 -14.71 -9.27 4.34
C VAL A 54 -13.29 -9.03 4.85
N ALA A 55 -12.66 -10.05 5.45
CA ALA A 55 -11.28 -9.94 5.91
C ALA A 55 -10.29 -9.65 4.76
N ALA A 56 -10.50 -10.28 3.59
CA ALA A 56 -9.70 -10.00 2.40
C ALA A 56 -9.90 -8.55 1.89
N GLY A 57 -11.14 -8.05 1.91
CA GLY A 57 -11.47 -6.67 1.55
C GLY A 57 -10.86 -5.64 2.51
N GLU A 58 -10.92 -5.89 3.81
CA GLU A 58 -10.27 -5.07 4.84
C GLU A 58 -8.76 -5.00 4.64
N ALA A 59 -8.13 -6.14 4.36
CA ALA A 59 -6.69 -6.20 4.07
C ALA A 59 -6.34 -5.44 2.78
N ALA A 60 -7.14 -5.58 1.72
CA ALA A 60 -6.96 -4.84 0.47
C ALA A 60 -7.16 -3.33 0.64
N PHE A 61 -8.06 -2.90 1.53
CA PHE A 61 -8.33 -1.49 1.81
C PHE A 61 -7.15 -0.75 2.46
N ALA A 62 -6.15 -1.46 2.99
CA ALA A 62 -4.97 -0.85 3.61
C ALA A 62 -4.21 0.12 2.68
N VAL A 63 -4.28 -0.06 1.36
CA VAL A 63 -3.69 0.89 0.39
C VAL A 63 -4.49 2.19 0.26
N CYS A 64 -5.77 2.17 0.63
CA CYS A 64 -6.71 3.28 0.52
C CYS A 64 -6.80 4.10 1.82
N SER A 65 -6.56 3.45 2.97
CA SER A 65 -6.78 4.01 4.30
C SER A 65 -5.91 5.23 4.63
N GLY A 66 -4.79 5.41 3.92
CA GLY A 66 -3.96 6.62 4.05
C GLY A 66 -4.66 7.90 3.57
N CYS A 67 -5.64 7.76 2.68
CA CYS A 67 -6.37 8.90 2.11
C CYS A 67 -7.85 8.88 2.45
N HIS A 68 -8.44 7.72 2.71
CA HIS A 68 -9.87 7.55 2.88
C HIS A 68 -10.23 6.94 4.22
N VAL A 69 -11.29 7.48 4.82
CA VAL A 69 -12.03 6.85 5.93
C VAL A 69 -13.23 6.08 5.39
N ALA A 70 -13.66 5.06 6.12
CA ALA A 70 -14.84 4.26 5.79
C ALA A 70 -15.85 4.18 6.95
N GLU A 71 -15.65 4.98 8.01
CA GLU A 71 -16.59 5.09 9.13
C GLU A 71 -17.69 6.13 8.89
N ALA A 72 -18.87 5.83 9.43
CA ALA A 72 -20.02 6.73 9.37
C ALA A 72 -19.77 8.00 10.19
N GLY A 73 -20.01 9.17 9.60
CA GLY A 73 -19.97 10.46 10.30
C GLY A 73 -18.58 11.07 10.46
N GLU A 74 -17.53 10.37 10.04
CA GLU A 74 -16.18 10.94 9.97
C GLU A 74 -16.05 11.89 8.77
N PRO A 75 -15.26 12.98 8.87
CA PRO A 75 -15.07 13.91 7.77
C PRO A 75 -14.18 13.31 6.67
N SER A 76 -14.31 13.83 5.44
CA SER A 76 -13.34 13.56 4.38
C SER A 76 -11.93 14.06 4.75
N MET A 77 -10.90 13.35 4.25
CA MET A 77 -9.49 13.64 4.53
C MET A 77 -8.77 14.11 3.25
N ALA A 78 -7.64 13.48 2.92
CA ALA A 78 -6.98 13.66 1.62
C ALA A 78 -7.84 13.11 0.45
N GLY A 79 -8.71 12.13 0.74
CA GLY A 79 -9.76 11.63 -0.14
C GLY A 79 -11.14 11.70 0.53
N PRO A 80 -12.24 11.56 -0.25
CA PRO A 80 -13.60 11.58 0.26
C PRO A 80 -13.89 10.40 1.20
N ASN A 81 -14.80 10.58 2.17
CA ASN A 81 -15.30 9.47 2.99
C ASN A 81 -16.02 8.41 2.10
N LEU A 82 -15.66 7.14 2.27
CA LEU A 82 -16.20 6.01 1.50
C LEU A 82 -17.34 5.25 2.20
N TYR A 83 -17.72 5.64 3.41
CA TYR A 83 -18.90 5.11 4.09
C TYR A 83 -20.14 5.27 3.21
N GLY A 84 -20.86 4.16 2.97
CA GLY A 84 -22.06 4.16 2.13
C GLY A 84 -21.79 4.54 0.65
N VAL A 85 -20.64 4.19 0.10
CA VAL A 85 -20.29 4.52 -1.30
C VAL A 85 -21.19 3.83 -2.31
N PHE A 86 -21.60 2.58 -2.08
CA PHE A 86 -22.50 1.86 -2.99
C PHE A 86 -23.85 2.57 -3.14
N GLY A 87 -24.29 2.77 -4.38
CA GLY A 87 -25.48 3.50 -4.77
C GLY A 87 -25.30 5.03 -4.80
N ARG A 88 -24.16 5.56 -4.35
CA ARG A 88 -23.90 7.01 -4.36
C ARG A 88 -23.42 7.46 -5.74
N LYS A 89 -23.90 8.62 -6.20
CA LYS A 89 -23.36 9.28 -7.40
C LYS A 89 -21.91 9.70 -7.13
N ALA A 90 -21.04 9.49 -8.11
CA ALA A 90 -19.65 9.93 -8.00
C ALA A 90 -19.58 11.46 -7.92
N GLY A 91 -18.65 11.98 -7.12
CA GLY A 91 -18.49 13.42 -6.96
C GLY A 91 -19.58 14.15 -6.16
N ALA A 92 -20.38 13.43 -5.37
CA ALA A 92 -21.59 13.96 -4.74
C ALA A 92 -21.46 14.35 -3.25
N LEU A 93 -20.29 14.20 -2.62
CA LEU A 93 -20.11 14.61 -1.23
C LEU A 93 -19.73 16.10 -1.16
N ASP A 94 -20.54 16.90 -0.46
CA ASP A 94 -20.34 18.35 -0.38
C ASP A 94 -19.09 18.75 0.44
N ASP A 95 -18.57 17.84 1.28
CA ASP A 95 -17.39 18.06 2.12
C ASP A 95 -16.07 17.74 1.41
N PHE A 96 -16.09 17.39 0.12
CA PHE A 96 -14.91 17.07 -0.67
C PHE A 96 -14.87 17.79 -2.02
N ALA A 97 -13.71 18.34 -2.37
CA ALA A 97 -13.50 18.99 -3.67
C ALA A 97 -13.09 17.96 -4.73
N TYR A 98 -14.03 17.57 -5.59
CA TYR A 98 -13.79 16.64 -6.68
C TYR A 98 -13.18 17.32 -7.91
N SER A 99 -12.56 16.51 -8.78
CA SER A 99 -12.26 16.95 -10.14
C SER A 99 -13.55 17.17 -10.94
N ASP A 100 -13.51 18.08 -11.92
CA ASP A 100 -14.65 18.37 -12.79
C ASP A 100 -15.17 17.09 -13.49
N ALA A 101 -14.26 16.19 -13.87
CA ALA A 101 -14.60 14.92 -14.51
C ALA A 101 -15.47 14.02 -13.62
N LEU A 102 -15.13 13.89 -12.34
CA LEU A 102 -15.90 13.09 -11.39
C LEU A 102 -17.22 13.78 -11.00
N ALA A 103 -17.16 15.09 -10.72
CA ALA A 103 -18.32 15.88 -10.30
C ALA A 103 -19.42 15.94 -11.37
N SER A 104 -19.03 16.00 -12.65
CA SER A 104 -19.97 16.03 -13.78
C SER A 104 -20.34 14.65 -14.33
N SER A 105 -19.70 13.57 -13.84
CA SER A 105 -19.99 12.22 -14.32
C SER A 105 -21.40 11.76 -13.95
N ASP A 106 -21.95 10.82 -14.72
CA ASP A 106 -23.19 10.11 -14.38
C ASP A 106 -22.93 8.74 -13.73
N ILE A 107 -21.72 8.56 -13.18
CA ILE A 107 -21.35 7.31 -12.51
C ILE A 107 -22.11 7.21 -11.20
N VAL A 108 -22.78 6.07 -11.00
CA VAL A 108 -23.32 5.63 -9.71
C VAL A 108 -22.50 4.43 -9.27
N TRP A 109 -21.97 4.45 -8.06
CA TRP A 109 -21.09 3.40 -7.58
C TRP A 109 -21.85 2.10 -7.33
N ASP A 110 -21.42 1.06 -8.02
CA ASP A 110 -21.82 -0.33 -7.87
C ASP A 110 -20.58 -1.20 -8.11
N ASN A 111 -20.73 -2.53 -8.07
CA ASN A 111 -19.59 -3.43 -8.28
C ASN A 111 -18.92 -3.17 -9.64
N ALA A 112 -19.68 -3.05 -10.73
CA ALA A 112 -19.13 -2.92 -12.08
C ALA A 112 -18.42 -1.58 -12.33
N THR A 113 -18.96 -0.49 -11.78
CA THR A 113 -18.36 0.84 -11.89
C THR A 113 -17.15 0.99 -10.99
N LEU A 114 -17.17 0.42 -9.78
CA LEU A 114 -16.00 0.38 -8.90
C LEU A 114 -14.89 -0.47 -9.48
N ASP A 115 -15.16 -1.68 -9.98
CA ASP A 115 -14.13 -2.54 -10.59
C ASP A 115 -13.41 -1.83 -11.74
N ARG A 116 -14.18 -1.18 -12.61
CA ARG A 116 -13.63 -0.41 -13.74
C ARG A 116 -12.85 0.83 -13.29
N PHE A 117 -13.30 1.52 -12.24
CA PHE A 117 -12.59 2.67 -11.70
C PHE A 117 -11.29 2.25 -11.03
N LEU A 118 -11.31 1.22 -10.19
CA LEU A 118 -10.17 0.71 -9.45
C LEU A 118 -9.10 0.09 -10.36
N ALA A 119 -9.48 -0.41 -11.54
CA ALA A 119 -8.52 -0.89 -12.55
C ALA A 119 -7.62 0.22 -13.11
N ASN A 120 -8.09 1.49 -13.15
CA ASN A 120 -7.29 2.63 -13.59
C ASN A 120 -7.87 3.97 -13.06
N PRO A 121 -7.71 4.28 -11.76
CA PRO A 121 -8.36 5.44 -11.14
C PRO A 121 -7.86 6.76 -11.72
N SER A 122 -6.59 6.84 -12.13
CA SER A 122 -5.98 8.02 -12.76
C SER A 122 -6.66 8.41 -14.07
N GLY A 123 -7.25 7.45 -14.77
CA GLY A 123 -8.01 7.69 -16.01
C GLY A 123 -9.36 8.38 -15.80
N TYR A 124 -9.92 8.29 -14.58
CA TYR A 124 -11.24 8.85 -14.23
C TYR A 124 -11.15 10.04 -13.27
N ALA A 125 -10.10 10.07 -12.45
CA ALA A 125 -9.82 11.10 -11.47
C ALA A 125 -8.42 11.67 -11.77
N PRO A 126 -8.29 12.67 -12.66
CA PRO A 126 -7.02 13.35 -12.79
C PRO A 126 -6.64 13.91 -11.42
N ALA A 127 -5.37 13.73 -11.06
CA ALA A 127 -4.85 14.03 -9.73
C ALA A 127 -5.28 15.43 -9.25
N PRO A 128 -5.51 15.61 -7.94
CA PRO A 128 -6.03 16.86 -7.39
C PRO A 128 -5.13 18.03 -7.80
N ALA A 129 -5.70 19.23 -7.98
CA ALA A 129 -5.00 20.36 -8.60
C ALA A 129 -3.66 20.75 -7.95
N TRP A 130 -3.42 20.38 -6.68
CA TRP A 130 -2.16 20.59 -5.98
C TRP A 130 -1.01 19.67 -6.44
N SER A 131 -1.29 18.60 -7.19
CA SER A 131 -0.28 17.67 -7.71
C SER A 131 0.26 18.06 -9.10
N ARG A 132 -0.12 19.22 -9.67
CA ARG A 132 0.42 19.75 -10.95
C ARG A 132 1.40 20.91 -10.76
N ALA A 133 2.11 20.94 -9.63
CA ALA A 133 3.10 21.97 -9.36
C ALA A 133 4.52 21.44 -9.56
N GLU A 134 4.86 20.99 -10.77
CA GLU A 134 6.23 20.90 -11.31
C GLU A 134 6.22 21.10 -12.83
#